data_AF-A0A5C8VH86-F1
#
_entry.id   AF-A0A5C8VH86-F1
#
_cell.length_a   1.000
_cell.length_b   1.000
_cell.length_c   1.000
_cell.angle_alpha   90.00
_cell.angle_beta   90.00
_cell.angle_gamma   90.00
#
_symmetry.space_group_name_H-M   'P 1'
#
loop_
_entity.id
_entity.type
_entity.pdbx_description
1 polymer ?
#
loop_
_entity_poly.entity_id
_entity_poly.type
_entity_poly.pdbx_seq_one_letter_code
_entity_poly.pdbx_strand_id
1 'polypeptide(L)'
;MVRTKHYPSDATIADVLPGLEDAEGYLRQVLVTMRMCQKHYGDAWVRIGVTGKATAPSYRVDRPDASSAPAEAGTTEPGTAIFGAYGGRSHDRFTKVNTAETRWSSRSMGMAEMLALHDSLRRPKDGSA
;
A
#
# COMPACT_ATOMS: atom_id res chain seq x y z
N MET A 1 22.63 13.28 -2.89
CA MET A 1 22.53 11.88 -2.41
C MET A 1 21.10 11.62 -1.97
N VAL A 2 20.34 10.80 -2.72
CA VAL A 2 19.01 10.37 -2.26
C VAL A 2 19.22 9.31 -1.20
N ARG A 3 18.92 9.64 0.07
CA ARG A 3 18.97 8.67 1.17
C ARG A 3 17.94 7.58 0.89
N THR A 4 18.39 6.34 0.68
CA THR A 4 17.50 5.19 0.60
C THR A 4 16.80 5.05 1.95
N LYS A 5 15.48 5.21 1.97
CA LYS A 5 14.70 5.10 3.20
C LYS A 5 14.30 3.64 3.35
N HIS A 6 14.90 2.97 4.31
CA HIS A 6 14.58 1.59 4.64
C HIS A 6 13.52 1.59 5.73
N TYR A 7 12.33 1.10 5.39
CA TYR A 7 11.28 0.87 6.38
C TYR A 7 11.42 -0.53 6.98
N PRO A 8 10.92 -0.75 8.21
CA PRO A 8 10.76 -2.09 8.78
C PRO A 8 10.06 -3.05 7.80
N SER A 9 10.36 -4.34 7.89
CA SER A 9 9.81 -5.35 6.98
C SER A 9 8.29 -5.53 7.10
N ASP A 10 7.73 -5.04 8.20
CA ASP A 10 6.32 -5.06 8.57
C ASP A 10 5.69 -3.66 8.54
N ALA A 11 6.39 -2.67 7.97
CA ALA A 11 5.90 -1.30 7.91
C ALA A 11 4.61 -1.18 7.10
N THR A 12 3.76 -0.27 7.52
CA THR A 12 2.45 -0.01 6.94
C THR A 12 2.36 1.43 6.42
N ILE A 13 1.24 1.78 5.79
CA ILE A 13 1.04 3.17 5.33
C ILE A 13 1.09 4.13 6.53
N ALA A 14 0.57 3.75 7.70
CA ALA A 14 0.62 4.59 8.89
C ALA A 14 2.06 4.98 9.30
N ASP A 15 3.03 4.08 9.12
CA ASP A 15 4.44 4.33 9.47
C ASP A 15 5.14 5.31 8.52
N VAL A 16 4.65 5.42 7.28
CA VAL A 16 5.29 6.25 6.24
C VAL A 16 4.64 7.61 6.10
N LEU A 17 3.35 7.75 6.44
CA LEU A 17 2.59 9.00 6.33
C LEU A 17 3.31 10.22 6.95
N PRO A 18 3.90 10.16 8.16
CA PRO A 18 4.55 11.33 8.77
C PRO A 18 5.76 11.86 7.98
N GLY A 19 6.31 11.04 7.08
CA GLY A 19 7.46 11.38 6.25
C GLY A 19 7.11 11.71 4.80
N LEU A 20 5.83 11.77 4.43
CA LEU A 20 5.39 12.13 3.09
C LEU A 20 5.19 13.64 2.97
N GLU A 21 5.61 14.22 1.84
CA GLU A 21 5.35 15.64 1.53
C GLU A 21 3.85 15.93 1.36
N ASP A 22 3.11 14.98 0.74
CA ASP A 22 1.66 15.04 0.56
C ASP A 22 1.02 13.74 1.05
N ALA A 23 0.87 13.62 2.37
CA ALA A 23 0.29 12.45 3.02
C ALA A 23 -1.19 12.23 2.64
N GLU A 24 -1.99 13.30 2.57
CA GLU A 24 -3.42 13.22 2.22
C GLU A 24 -3.61 12.82 0.77
N GLY A 25 -2.87 13.43 -0.17
CA GLY A 25 -2.94 13.09 -1.58
C GLY A 25 -2.52 11.65 -1.86
N TYR A 26 -1.42 11.19 -1.25
CA TYR A 26 -0.97 9.81 -1.33
C TYR A 26 -2.06 8.84 -0.85
N LEU A 27 -2.60 9.08 0.35
CA LEU A 27 -3.60 8.20 0.95
C LEU A 27 -4.90 8.17 0.14
N ARG A 28 -5.34 9.33 -0.37
CA ARG A 28 -6.50 9.44 -1.25
C ARG A 28 -6.34 8.60 -2.51
N GLN A 29 -5.17 8.63 -3.13
CA GLN A 29 -4.92 7.88 -4.36
C GLN A 29 -4.89 6.37 -4.09
N VAL A 30 -4.30 5.93 -2.98
CA VAL A 30 -4.35 4.52 -2.54
C VAL A 30 -5.80 4.09 -2.31
N LEU A 31 -6.59 4.89 -1.59
CA LEU A 31 -8.00 4.63 -1.33
C LEU A 31 -8.84 4.51 -2.60
N VAL A 32 -8.58 5.35 -3.61
CA VAL A 32 -9.24 5.25 -4.93
C VAL A 32 -8.95 3.89 -5.58
N THR A 33 -7.69 3.45 -5.58
CA THR A 33 -7.30 2.14 -6.11
C THR A 33 -7.94 1.00 -5.32
N MET A 34 -7.94 1.07 -4.00
CA MET A 34 -8.56 0.05 -3.14
C MET A 34 -10.07 -0.02 -3.37
N ARG A 35 -10.77 1.11 -3.51
CA ARG A 35 -12.22 1.12 -3.83
C ARG A 35 -12.51 0.51 -5.19
N MET A 36 -11.66 0.76 -6.18
CA MET A 36 -11.79 0.10 -7.48
C MET A 36 -11.63 -1.42 -7.33
N CYS A 37 -10.61 -1.88 -6.62
CA CYS A 37 -10.42 -3.29 -6.31
C CYS A 37 -11.65 -3.89 -5.61
N GLN A 38 -12.14 -3.21 -4.58
CA GLN A 38 -13.26 -3.67 -3.77
C GLN A 38 -14.57 -3.78 -4.57
N LYS A 39 -14.83 -2.81 -5.45
CA LYS A 39 -16.01 -2.84 -6.33
C LYS A 39 -16.01 -4.05 -7.28
N HIS A 40 -14.85 -4.50 -7.71
CA HIS A 40 -14.72 -5.60 -8.68
C HIS A 40 -14.55 -6.97 -8.02
N TYR A 41 -13.90 -7.05 -6.85
CA TYR A 41 -13.44 -8.31 -6.26
C TYR A 41 -13.81 -8.50 -4.78
N GLY A 42 -14.44 -7.53 -4.12
CA GLY A 42 -14.83 -7.65 -2.71
C GLY A 42 -13.79 -7.05 -1.77
N ASP A 43 -13.12 -7.85 -0.95
CA ASP A 43 -12.13 -7.29 -0.02
C ASP A 43 -10.88 -6.75 -0.75
N ALA A 44 -10.23 -5.76 -0.14
CA ALA A 44 -9.02 -5.17 -0.69
C ALA A 44 -8.04 -4.87 0.45
N TRP A 45 -6.79 -5.29 0.25
CA TRP A 45 -5.69 -5.06 1.17
C TRP A 45 -4.57 -4.32 0.48
N VAL A 46 -3.90 -3.42 1.18
CA VAL A 46 -2.75 -2.67 0.64
C VAL A 46 -1.49 -2.97 1.42
N ARG A 47 -0.36 -3.03 0.70
CA ARG A 47 0.99 -3.14 1.27
C ARG A 47 1.90 -2.10 0.67
N ILE A 48 2.93 -1.71 1.42
CA ILE A 48 3.95 -0.79 0.93
C ILE A 48 5.24 -1.53 0.55
N GLY A 49 6.01 -0.94 -0.36
CA GLY A 49 7.39 -1.30 -0.61
C GLY A 49 8.26 -0.78 0.52
N VAL A 50 9.00 -1.66 1.18
CA VAL A 50 9.83 -1.32 2.35
C VAL A 50 11.26 -0.92 1.96
N THR A 51 11.63 -1.16 0.71
CA THR A 51 12.88 -0.72 0.11
C THR A 51 12.58 0.19 -1.07
N GLY A 52 12.95 1.47 -0.96
CA GLY A 52 12.72 2.43 -2.02
C GLY A 52 13.64 3.63 -1.94
N LYS A 53 13.97 4.19 -3.11
CA LYS A 53 14.67 5.48 -3.23
C LYS A 53 13.70 6.66 -3.30
N ALA A 54 12.40 6.39 -3.42
CA ALA A 54 11.38 7.42 -3.58
C ALA A 54 10.99 8.03 -2.23
N THR A 55 10.70 9.34 -2.24
CA THR A 55 10.19 10.08 -1.08
C THR A 55 8.88 9.46 -0.55
N ALA A 56 8.04 8.98 -1.48
CA ALA A 56 6.86 8.18 -1.19
C ALA A 56 7.09 6.70 -1.56
N PRO A 57 6.82 5.74 -0.66
CA PRO A 57 7.02 4.33 -0.95
C PRO A 57 6.00 3.84 -1.96
N SER A 58 6.43 2.92 -2.83
CA SER A 58 5.53 2.16 -3.70
C SER A 58 4.49 1.40 -2.89
N TYR A 59 3.35 1.10 -3.48
CA TYR A 59 2.31 0.29 -2.82
C TYR A 59 1.73 -0.73 -3.80
N ARG A 60 1.21 -1.82 -3.25
CA ARG A 60 0.44 -2.81 -4.00
C ARG A 60 -0.89 -3.06 -3.33
N VAL A 61 -1.90 -3.35 -4.14
CA VAL A 61 -3.22 -3.75 -3.69
C VAL A 61 -3.41 -5.22 -4.01
N ASP A 62 -3.74 -5.98 -2.98
CA ASP A 62 -4.09 -7.39 -3.01
C ASP A 62 -5.62 -7.52 -2.94
N ARG A 63 -6.15 -8.56 -3.59
CA ARG A 63 -7.57 -8.92 -3.67
C ARG A 63 -7.76 -10.36 -3.23
N PRO A 64 -8.96 -10.78 -2.82
CA PRO A 64 -9.26 -12.20 -2.64
C PRO A 64 -9.08 -12.92 -3.97
N ASP A 65 -8.43 -14.07 -3.91
CA ASP A 65 -8.34 -14.98 -5.05
C ASP A 65 -9.55 -15.91 -5.04
N ALA A 66 -10.42 -15.75 -6.04
CA ALA A 66 -11.61 -16.59 -6.19
C ALA A 66 -11.27 -17.98 -6.76
N SER A 67 -10.06 -18.14 -7.30
CA SER A 67 -9.58 -19.37 -7.88
C SER A 67 -8.44 -19.84 -6.99
N SER A 68 -8.67 -20.79 -6.06
CA SER A 68 -7.62 -21.34 -5.19
C SER A 68 -6.54 -22.13 -5.96
N ALA A 69 -5.91 -21.52 -6.97
CA ALA A 69 -4.67 -21.99 -7.55
C ALA A 69 -3.54 -21.53 -6.62
N PRO A 70 -2.59 -22.41 -6.27
CA PRO A 70 -1.43 -22.00 -5.48
C PRO A 70 -0.74 -20.86 -6.23
N ALA A 71 -0.58 -19.72 -5.55
CA ALA A 71 0.14 -18.59 -6.10
C ALA A 71 1.52 -19.08 -6.58
N GLU A 72 1.78 -18.94 -7.89
CA GLU A 72 3.10 -19.15 -8.48
C GLU A 72 4.13 -18.40 -7.63
N ALA A 73 5.17 -19.13 -7.25
CA ALA A 73 6.11 -18.82 -6.18
C ALA A 73 6.41 -17.32 -5.99
N GLY A 74 6.02 -16.81 -4.83
CA GLY A 74 6.64 -15.63 -4.22
C GLY A 74 5.68 -14.48 -3.96
N THR A 75 5.48 -14.20 -2.67
CA THR A 75 5.03 -12.91 -2.09
C THR A 75 3.54 -12.64 -1.91
N THR A 76 2.63 -13.59 -2.13
CA THR A 76 1.19 -13.38 -1.87
C THR A 76 0.65 -14.43 -0.90
N GLU A 77 -0.15 -14.01 0.10
CA GLU A 77 -0.74 -14.93 1.09
C GLU A 77 -1.70 -15.90 0.38
N PRO A 78 -1.80 -17.17 0.82
CA PRO A 78 -2.70 -18.14 0.22
C PRO A 78 -4.14 -17.61 0.23
N GLY A 79 -4.79 -17.62 -0.93
CA GLY A 79 -6.15 -17.07 -1.10
C GLY A 79 -6.20 -15.57 -1.42
N THR A 80 -5.06 -14.93 -1.69
CA THR A 80 -5.00 -13.56 -2.20
C THR A 80 -4.25 -13.50 -3.54
N ALA A 81 -4.64 -12.57 -4.40
CA ALA A 81 -4.00 -12.28 -5.68
C ALA A 81 -3.67 -10.80 -5.78
N ILE A 82 -2.64 -10.43 -6.54
CA ILE A 82 -2.27 -9.02 -6.73
C ILE A 82 -3.24 -8.37 -7.72
N PHE A 83 -3.97 -7.33 -7.28
CA PHE A 83 -4.78 -6.50 -8.17
C PHE A 83 -3.89 -5.55 -8.99
N GLY A 84 -2.89 -4.94 -8.34
CA GLY A 84 -1.90 -4.10 -9.00
C GLY A 84 -0.88 -3.51 -8.03
N ALA A 85 0.30 -3.18 -8.55
CA ALA A 85 1.34 -2.44 -7.84
C ALA A 85 1.62 -1.11 -8.52
N TYR A 86 1.99 -0.11 -7.73
CA TYR A 86 2.07 1.28 -8.15
C TYR A 86 3.28 1.98 -7.51
N GLY A 87 3.91 2.87 -8.26
CA GLY A 87 5.01 3.69 -7.77
C GLY A 87 4.52 4.77 -6.81
N GLY A 88 5.21 4.98 -5.69
CA GLY A 88 4.70 5.85 -4.64
C GLY A 88 4.55 7.32 -5.02
N ARG A 89 5.45 7.86 -5.87
CA ARG A 89 5.42 9.28 -6.27
C ARG A 89 4.48 9.55 -7.44
N SER A 90 4.55 8.73 -8.50
CA SER A 90 3.76 8.95 -9.71
C SER A 90 2.40 8.27 -9.65
N HIS A 91 2.21 7.32 -8.73
CA HIS A 91 1.07 6.38 -8.73
C HIS A 91 0.91 5.60 -10.04
N ASP A 92 1.98 5.54 -10.85
CA ASP A 92 2.04 4.78 -12.09
C ASP A 92 2.11 3.29 -11.80
N ARG A 93 1.40 2.50 -12.62
CA ARG A 93 1.37 1.06 -12.47
C ARG A 93 2.75 0.45 -12.74
N PHE A 94 3.21 -0.38 -11.83
CA PHE A 94 4.43 -1.16 -11.99
C PHE A 94 4.26 -2.27 -13.02
N THR A 95 5.35 -2.58 -13.72
CA THR A 95 5.47 -3.80 -14.51
C THR A 95 5.47 -5.02 -13.57
N LYS A 96 5.20 -6.21 -14.12
CA LYS A 96 5.30 -7.45 -13.35
C LYS A 96 6.69 -7.64 -12.74
N VAL A 97 7.74 -7.28 -13.48
CA VAL A 97 9.15 -7.35 -13.04
C VAL A 97 9.38 -6.43 -11.83
N ASN A 98 9.03 -5.15 -11.94
CA ASN A 98 9.16 -4.21 -10.82
C ASN A 98 8.34 -4.65 -9.60
N THR A 99 7.18 -5.26 -9.84
CA THR A 99 6.34 -5.80 -8.77
C THR A 99 7.03 -6.95 -8.04
N ALA A 100 7.64 -7.89 -8.76
CA ALA A 100 8.33 -9.04 -8.18
C ALA A 100 9.64 -8.65 -7.47
N GLU A 101 10.39 -7.70 -8.03
CA GLU A 101 11.67 -7.26 -7.47
C GLU A 101 11.52 -6.30 -6.28
N THR A 102 10.35 -5.67 -6.12
CA THR A 102 10.09 -4.79 -4.97
C THR A 102 9.94 -5.62 -3.71
N ARG A 103 10.70 -5.27 -2.66
CA ARG A 103 10.51 -5.85 -1.34
C ARG A 103 9.25 -5.24 -0.71
N TRP A 104 8.19 -6.05 -0.60
CA TRP A 104 6.92 -5.66 0.01
C TRP A 104 6.92 -5.91 1.52
N SER A 105 6.10 -5.13 2.22
CA SER A 105 5.81 -5.34 3.63
C SER A 105 5.11 -6.69 3.85
N SER A 106 5.43 -7.33 4.96
CA SER A 106 4.71 -8.52 5.45
C SER A 106 3.31 -8.18 5.96
N ARG A 107 3.10 -6.95 6.45
CA ARG A 107 1.79 -6.47 6.90
C ARG A 107 1.01 -5.83 5.75
N SER A 108 -0.31 -6.00 5.81
CA SER A 108 -1.25 -5.35 4.92
C SER A 108 -2.28 -4.58 5.74
N MET A 109 -2.85 -3.54 5.14
CA MET A 109 -3.95 -2.77 5.72
C MET A 109 -5.21 -2.94 4.89
N GLY A 110 -6.33 -3.21 5.56
CA GLY A 110 -7.64 -3.30 4.93
C GLY A 110 -8.27 -1.93 4.68
N MET A 111 -9.39 -1.92 3.95
CA MET A 111 -10.12 -0.70 3.62
C MET A 111 -10.57 0.09 4.87
N ALA A 112 -11.03 -0.60 5.92
CA ALA A 112 -11.47 0.03 7.16
C ALA A 112 -10.32 0.77 7.88
N GLU A 113 -9.15 0.13 7.97
CA GLU A 113 -7.95 0.74 8.57
C GLU A 113 -7.48 1.95 7.76
N MET A 114 -7.52 1.85 6.43
CA MET A 114 -7.15 2.95 5.53
C MET A 114 -8.09 4.15 5.62
N LEU A 115 -9.40 3.91 5.79
CA LEU A 115 -10.38 4.97 6.03
C LEU A 115 -10.19 5.61 7.41
N ALA A 116 -9.92 4.82 8.45
CA ALA A 116 -9.63 5.34 9.78
C ALA A 116 -8.36 6.21 9.78
N LEU A 117 -7.34 5.80 9.01
CA LEU A 117 -6.12 6.57 8.83
C LEU A 117 -6.37 7.90 8.10
N HIS A 118 -7.24 7.89 7.09
CA HIS A 118 -7.64 9.10 6.36
C HIS A 118 -8.45 10.07 7.22
N ASP A 119 -9.36 9.55 8.05
CA ASP A 119 -10.09 10.36 9.04
C ASP A 119 -9.12 10.98 10.06
N SER A 120 -8.14 10.20 10.53
CA SER A 120 -7.13 10.66 11.49
C SER A 120 -6.23 11.77 10.95
N LEU A 121 -5.97 11.81 9.63
CA LEU A 121 -5.26 12.93 8.98
C LEU A 121 -6.11 14.20 8.91
N ARG A 122 -7.42 14.04 8.74
CA ARG A 122 -8.38 15.14 8.60
C ARG A 122 -8.83 15.71 9.94
N ARG A 123 -8.85 14.89 10.98
CA ARG A 123 -9.06 15.35 12.34
C ARG A 123 -7.76 16.04 12.76
N PRO A 124 -7.73 17.40 12.87
CA PRO A 124 -6.59 18.05 13.47
C PRO A 124 -6.35 17.43 14.85
N LYS A 125 -5.10 17.34 15.27
CA LYS A 125 -4.70 16.91 16.61
C LYS A 125 -5.10 17.99 17.63
N ASP A 126 -6.37 18.36 17.68
CA ASP A 126 -6.97 19.17 18.73
C ASP A 126 -7.20 18.24 19.92
N GLY A 127 -6.15 18.12 20.73
CA GLY A 127 -6.12 17.27 21.91
C GLY A 127 -4.84 17.42 22.71
N SER A 128 -4.29 18.64 22.76
CA SER A 128 -3.42 19.08 23.85
C SER A 128 -4.15 20.19 24.58
N ALA A 129 -4.91 19.82 25.61
CA ALA A 129 -5.31 20.68 26.72
C ALA A 129 -5.51 19.81 27.96
#